data_AF-A0A645H4P1-F1
#
_entry.id   AF-A0A645H4P1-F1
#
_cell.length_a   1.000
_cell.length_b   1.000
_cell.length_c   1.000
_cell.angle_alpha   90.00
_cell.angle_beta   90.00
_cell.angle_gamma   90.00
#
_symmetry.space_group_name_H-M   'P 1'
#
loop_
_entity.id
_entity.type
_entity.pdbx_description
1 polymer ?
#
loop_
_entity_poly.entity_id
_entity_poly.type
_entity_poly.pdbx_seq_one_letter_code
_entity_poly.pdbx_strand_id
1 'polypeptide(L)' 'MEIMGRGFAWLDTGTHESLLEASTFIETIEKRQNLKVACLEEIAYRMGYIDKDQLVSLAQPLKKNGYGKYLLRIAAE' A
#
# COMPACT_ATOMS: atom_id res chain seq x y z
N MET A 1 4.29 26.65 8.69
CA MET A 1 3.53 26.13 7.54
C MET A 1 4.48 25.29 6.73
N GLU A 2 4.24 23.99 6.62
CA GLU A 2 5.05 23.12 5.77
C GLU A 2 4.48 23.16 4.35
N ILE A 3 5.35 23.41 3.35
CA ILE A 3 4.96 23.46 1.94
C ILE A 3 5.32 22.10 1.32
N MET A 4 4.31 21.43 0.78
CA MET A 4 4.53 20.26 -0.07
C MET A 4 5.15 20.71 -1.39
N GLY A 5 6.46 20.49 -1.53
CA GLY A 5 7.17 20.77 -2.78
C GLY A 5 6.72 19.85 -3.92
N ARG A 6 7.11 20.19 -5.15
CA ARG A 6 6.77 19.46 -6.39
C ARG A 6 7.14 17.96 -6.44
N GLY A 7 7.91 17.47 -5.46
CA GLY A 7 8.25 16.05 -5.34
C GLY A 7 7.15 15.19 -4.70
N PHE A 8 6.13 15.83 -4.12
CA PHE A 8 4.96 15.14 -3.56
C PHE A 8 3.84 15.08 -4.60
N ALA A 9 3.14 13.95 -4.63
CA ALA A 9 1.90 13.79 -5.38
C ALA A 9 0.71 13.98 -4.43
N TRP A 10 -0.12 14.98 -4.69
CA TRP A 10 -1.44 15.14 -4.09
C TRP A 10 -2.48 14.89 -5.18
N LEU A 11 -3.20 13.79 -5.07
CA LEU A 11 -4.11 13.29 -6.11
C LEU A 11 -5.55 13.64 -5.78
N ASP A 12 -6.30 14.10 -6.77
CA ASP A 12 -7.72 14.42 -6.65
C ASP A 12 -8.59 13.28 -7.20
N THR A 13 -9.65 12.93 -6.48
CA THR A 13 -10.66 11.94 -6.91
C THR A 13 -12.04 12.57 -7.09
N GLY A 14 -12.10 13.90 -7.29
CA GLY A 14 -13.33 14.66 -7.44
C GLY A 14 -14.06 14.49 -8.78
N THR A 15 -13.39 13.96 -9.81
CA THR A 15 -13.99 13.67 -11.12
C THR A 15 -13.68 12.25 -11.59
N HIS A 16 -14.44 11.74 -12.56
CA HIS A 16 -14.15 10.44 -13.17
C HIS A 16 -12.76 10.39 -13.82
N GLU A 17 -12.33 11.48 -14.44
CA GLU A 17 -11.01 11.60 -15.07
C GLU A 17 -9.91 11.62 -14.01
N SER A 18 -10.02 12.49 -13.01
CA SER A 18 -9.00 12.60 -11.95
C SER A 18 -8.88 11.32 -11.11
N LEU A 19 -9.99 10.60 -10.88
CA LEU A 19 -9.97 9.28 -10.24
C LEU A 19 -9.21 8.24 -11.06
N LEU A 20 -9.39 8.24 -12.39
CA LEU A 20 -8.68 7.32 -13.28
C LEU A 20 -7.17 7.63 -13.30
N GLU A 21 -6.80 8.91 -13.35
CA GLU A 21 -5.41 9.36 -13.26
C GLU A 21 -4.77 8.93 -11.94
N ALA A 22 -5.45 9.17 -10.82
CA ALA A 22 -4.98 8.76 -9.49
C ALA A 22 -4.77 7.24 -9.39
N SER A 23 -5.72 6.46 -9.93
CA SER A 23 -5.64 5.00 -9.95
C SER A 23 -4.44 4.50 -10.77
N THR A 24 -4.23 5.11 -11.95
CA THR A 24 -3.10 4.78 -12.84
C THR A 24 -1.76 5.15 -12.22
N PHE A 25 -1.71 6.29 -11.50
CA PHE A 25 -0.52 6.72 -10.76
C PHE A 25 -0.13 5.69 -9.70
N ILE A 26 -1.08 5.27 -8.84
CA ILE A 26 -0.83 4.26 -7.80
C ILE A 26 -0.39 2.94 -8.44
N GLU A 27 -1.09 2.45 -9.46
CA GLU A 27 -0.73 1.19 -10.13
C GLU A 27 0.72 1.21 -10.66
N THR A 28 1.13 2.32 -11.25
CA THR A 28 2.49 2.48 -11.81
C THR A 28 3.57 2.43 -10.73
N ILE A 29 3.33 3.11 -9.60
CA ILE A 29 4.26 3.11 -8.47
C ILE A 29 4.38 1.70 -7.88
N GLU A 30 3.26 1.03 -7.62
CA GLU A 30 3.26 -0.31 -7.03
C GLU A 30 3.97 -1.34 -7.93
N LYS A 31 3.72 -1.30 -9.24
CA LYS A 31 4.36 -2.20 -10.21
C LYS A 31 5.88 -2.01 -10.26
N ARG A 32 6.38 -0.78 -10.14
CA ARG A 32 7.82 -0.50 -10.23
C ARG A 32 8.58 -0.75 -8.94
N GLN A 33 7.98 -0.44 -7.80
CA GLN A 33 8.64 -0.59 -6.50
C GLN A 33 8.39 -1.97 -5.88
N ASN A 34 7.44 -2.73 -6.41
CA ASN A 34 6.95 -3.96 -5.81
C ASN A 34 6.55 -3.73 -4.34
N LEU A 35 5.96 -2.58 -4.05
CA LEU A 35 5.44 -2.14 -2.75
C LEU A 35 3.97 -1.76 -2.90
N LYS A 36 3.21 -1.80 -1.80
CA LYS A 36 1.81 -1.37 -1.78
C LYS A 36 1.68 0.01 -1.16
N VAL A 37 1.01 0.93 -1.85
CA VAL A 37 0.77 2.27 -1.28
C VAL A 37 -0.42 2.17 -0.34
N ALA A 38 -0.29 2.73 0.87
CA ALA A 38 -1.33 2.74 1.89
C ALA A 38 -1.86 1.35 2.31
N CYS A 39 -0.99 0.33 2.33
CA CYS A 39 -1.31 -0.98 2.92
C CYS A 39 -1.41 -0.88 4.45
N LEU A 40 -2.62 -1.00 5.00
CA LEU A 40 -2.87 -0.78 6.43
C LEU A 40 -2.20 -1.83 7.31
N GLU A 41 -2.19 -3.09 6.89
CA GLU A 41 -1.57 -4.19 7.63
C GLU A 41 -0.06 -4.02 7.72
N GLU A 42 0.59 -3.59 6.63
CA GLU A 42 2.01 -3.26 6.64
C GLU A 42 2.31 -2.07 7.54
N ILE A 43 1.52 -0.99 7.45
CA ILE A 43 1.69 0.19 8.31
C ILE A 43 1.54 -0.22 9.77
N ALA A 44 0.51 -0.98 10.12
CA ALA A 44 0.27 -1.46 11.48
C ALA A 44 1.43 -2.33 11.99
N TYR A 45 1.96 -3.22 11.15
CA TYR A 45 3.11 -4.07 11.50
C TYR A 45 4.38 -3.22 11.73
N ARG A 46 4.71 -2.31 10.80
CA ARG A 46 5.89 -1.44 10.92
C ARG A 46 5.79 -0.45 12.08
N MET A 47 4.58 -0.03 12.44
CA MET A 47 4.31 0.81 13.61
C MET A 47 4.27 0.03 14.94
N GLY A 48 4.32 -1.31 14.91
CA GLY A 48 4.26 -2.16 16.10
C GLY A 48 2.87 -2.28 16.72
N TYR A 49 1.80 -1.94 15.99
CA TYR A 49 0.42 -2.13 16.45
C TYR A 49 -0.03 -3.59 16.35
N ILE A 50 0.58 -4.35 15.43
CA ILE A 50 0.41 -5.79 15.32
C ILE A 50 1.77 -6.48 15.24
N ASP A 51 1.84 -7.72 15.72
CA ASP A 51 3.02 -8.55 15.59
C ASP A 51 3.02 -9.35 14.26
N LYS A 52 4.11 -10.09 14.04
CA LYS A 52 4.31 -10.92 12.85
C LYS A 52 3.25 -12.01 12.71
N ASP A 53 2.84 -12.65 13.80
CA ASP A 53 1.88 -13.76 13.76
C ASP A 53 0.47 -13.24 13.41
N GLN A 54 0.13 -12.06 13.90
CA GLN A 54 -1.08 -11.33 13.52
C GLN A 54 -1.05 -10.94 12.03
N LEU A 55 0.08 -10.41 11.52
CA LEU A 55 0.23 -10.09 10.10
C LEU A 55 0.07 -11.34 9.22
N VAL A 56 0.70 -12.45 9.59
CA VAL A 56 0.57 -13.73 8.86
C VAL A 56 -0.87 -14.24 8.89
N SER A 57 -1.54 -14.12 10.04
CA SER A 57 -2.94 -14.51 10.19
C SER A 57 -3.86 -13.71 9.26
N LEU A 58 -3.63 -12.40 9.11
CA LEU A 58 -4.35 -11.53 8.16
C LEU A 58 -4.03 -11.87 6.70
N ALA A 59 -2.78 -12.26 6.41
CA ALA A 59 -2.34 -12.61 5.06
C ALA A 59 -2.90 -13.95 4.58
N GLN A 60 -3.13 -14.89 5.49
CA GLN A 60 -3.52 -16.26 5.18
C GLN A 60 -4.82 -16.43 4.37
N PRO A 61 -5.93 -15.73 4.67
CA PRO A 61 -7.13 -15.79 3.83
C PRO A 61 -6.90 -15.22 2.42
N LEU A 62 -5.95 -14.28 2.29
CA LEU A 62 -5.65 -13.56 1.04
C LEU A 62 -4.52 -14.22 0.22
N LYS A 63 -3.90 -15.29 0.71
CA LYS A 63 -2.69 -15.91 0.11
C LYS A 63 -2.80 -16.29 -1.36
N LYS A 64 -4.02 -16.44 -1.89
CA LYS A 64 -4.27 -16.78 -3.29
C LYS A 64 -4.09 -15.59 -4.24
N ASN A 65 -4.18 -14.35 -3.75
CA ASN A 65 -4.04 -13.14 -4.57
C ASN A 65 -2.68 -12.44 -4.34
N GLY A 66 -2.39 -11.42 -5.14
CA GLY A 66 -1.14 -10.66 -5.03
C GLY A 66 -0.98 -9.93 -3.69
N TYR A 67 -2.08 -9.56 -3.03
CA TYR A 67 -2.08 -8.86 -1.76
C TYR A 67 -1.66 -9.75 -0.60
N GLY A 68 -2.23 -10.96 -0.48
CA GLY A 68 -1.81 -11.89 0.57
C GLY A 68 -0.36 -12.35 0.39
N LYS A 69 0.09 -12.56 -0.86
CA LYS A 69 1.50 -12.83 -1.15
C LYS A 69 2.42 -11.68 -0.74
N TYR A 70 1.97 -10.44 -0.94
CA TYR A 70 2.68 -9.25 -0.49
C TYR A 70 2.86 -9.23 1.03
N LEU A 71 1.76 -9.41 1.79
CA LEU A 71 1.81 -9.41 3.25
C LEU A 71 2.70 -10.53 3.82
N LEU A 72 2.62 -11.73 3.24
CA LEU A 72 3.50 -12.85 3.65
C LEU A 72 4.98 -12.54 3.40
N ARG A 73 5.30 -11.82 2.32
CA ARG A 73 6.68 -11.38 2.07
C ARG A 73 7.13 -10.35 3.10
N ILE A 74 6.29 -9.36 3.42
CA ILE A 74 6.61 -8.36 4.46
C ILE A 74 6.82 -9.01 5.83
N ALA A 75 6.05 -10.05 6.16
CA ALA A 75 6.26 -10.81 7.39
C ALA A 75 7.58 -11.62 7.41
N ALA A 76 8.19 -11.86 6.24
CA ALA A 76 9.41 -12.64 6.09
C ALA A 76 10.69 -11.79 5.94
N GLU A 77 10.56 -10.48 5.68
CA GLU A 77 11.66 -9.50 5.78
C GLU A 77 12.07 -9.25 7.23
#